data_AF-A0A8U0A380-F1
#
_entry.id   AF-A0A8U0A380-F1
#
_cell.length_a   1.000
_cell.length_b   1.000
_cell.length_c   1.000
_cell.angle_alpha   90.00
_cell.angle_beta   90.00
_cell.angle_gamma   90.00
#
_symmetry.space_group_name_H-M   'P 1'
#
loop_
_entity.id
_entity.type
_entity.pdbx_description
1 polymer ?
#
loop_
_entity_poly.entity_id
_entity_poly.type
_entity_poly.pdbx_seq_one_letter_code
_entity_poly.pdbx_strand_id
1 'polypeptide(L)'
;MTKVSIGLRGWRFEEEEVFDESGAFRPFTEMAPDTRDRIGRLMAIIDNPCDACWLIHGEEKQQRCRPATVVYGEPLREVVLCDTHEVDFLYWFREAGGRDLAGKRTFQNGFHQWFADGGRAPDGYAGIEHVETEPDLVPEPSREEATSVDDEIASLSEEDRESLDIDLDDLDV
;
A
#
# COMPACT_ATOMS: atom_id res chain seq x y z
N MET A 1 -19.78 3.35 -11.02
CA MET A 1 -18.45 2.81 -10.72
C MET A 1 -17.71 3.82 -9.88
N THR A 2 -17.94 3.72 -8.57
CA THR A 2 -17.29 4.55 -7.57
C THR A 2 -15.91 3.95 -7.29
N LYS A 3 -14.88 4.78 -7.37
CA LYS A 3 -13.51 4.35 -7.06
C LYS A 3 -13.18 4.69 -5.62
N VAL A 4 -12.69 3.68 -4.89
CA VAL A 4 -12.32 3.81 -3.48
C VAL A 4 -10.84 3.50 -3.28
N SER A 5 -10.26 4.11 -2.25
CA SER A 5 -8.96 3.74 -1.69
C SER A 5 -9.20 3.10 -0.32
N ILE A 6 -8.38 2.12 0.04
CA ILE A 6 -8.56 1.33 1.26
C ILE A 6 -7.26 1.47 2.06
N GLY A 7 -7.33 2.04 3.27
CA GLY A 7 -6.18 2.23 4.15
C GLY A 7 -5.16 3.27 3.67
N LEU A 8 -4.54 3.03 2.52
CA LEU A 8 -3.60 3.91 1.85
C LEU A 8 -4.26 4.60 0.66
N ARG A 9 -4.04 5.91 0.52
CA ARG A 9 -4.41 6.65 -0.70
C ARG A 9 -3.56 6.20 -1.89
N GLY A 10 -4.10 6.30 -3.10
CA GLY A 10 -3.33 6.13 -4.34
C GLY A 10 -3.82 4.96 -5.19
N TRP A 11 -3.78 3.73 -4.66
CA TRP A 11 -4.43 2.60 -5.32
C TRP A 11 -5.95 2.76 -5.26
N ARG A 12 -6.59 2.49 -6.41
CA ARG A 12 -8.03 2.69 -6.60
C ARG A 12 -8.68 1.41 -7.07
N PHE A 13 -9.70 1.01 -6.34
CA PHE A 13 -10.49 -0.19 -6.58
C PHE A 13 -11.89 0.21 -7.02
N GLU A 14 -12.54 -0.62 -7.85
CA GLU A 14 -13.99 -0.49 -8.03
C GLU A 14 -14.67 -0.94 -6.74
N GLU A 15 -15.51 -0.09 -6.15
CA GLU A 15 -16.19 -0.40 -4.88
C GLU A 15 -16.98 -1.72 -4.96
N GLU A 16 -17.67 -1.96 -6.08
CA GLU A 16 -18.48 -3.17 -6.30
C GLU A 16 -17.67 -4.47 -6.46
N GLU A 17 -16.38 -4.36 -6.84
CA GLU A 17 -15.48 -5.51 -6.93
C GLU A 17 -14.93 -5.92 -5.57
N VAL A 18 -14.92 -5.00 -4.60
CA VAL A 18 -14.30 -5.22 -3.29
C VAL A 18 -15.34 -5.40 -2.19
N PHE A 19 -16.43 -4.66 -2.26
CA PHE A 19 -17.50 -4.67 -1.27
C PHE A 19 -18.77 -5.29 -1.85
N ASP A 20 -19.52 -5.98 -0.98
CA ASP A 20 -20.86 -6.46 -1.28
C ASP A 20 -21.92 -5.37 -1.07
N GLU A 21 -23.19 -5.69 -1.32
CA GLU A 21 -24.31 -4.74 -1.17
C GLU A 21 -24.52 -4.26 0.28
N SER A 22 -23.96 -4.96 1.26
CA SER A 22 -24.00 -4.58 2.68
C SER A 22 -22.85 -3.67 3.09
N GLY A 23 -21.87 -3.47 2.20
CA GLY A 23 -20.63 -2.73 2.47
C GLY A 23 -19.56 -3.57 3.16
N ALA A 24 -19.74 -4.88 3.28
CA ALA A 24 -18.73 -5.80 3.80
C ALA A 24 -17.75 -6.19 2.68
N PHE A 25 -16.52 -6.57 3.05
CA PHE A 25 -15.57 -7.12 2.08
C PHE A 25 -16.13 -8.41 1.47
N ARG A 26 -16.04 -8.52 0.15
CA ARG A 26 -16.31 -9.77 -0.54
C ARG A 26 -15.27 -10.83 -0.15
N PRO A 27 -15.62 -12.12 -0.23
CA PRO A 27 -14.63 -13.19 -0.15
C PRO A 27 -13.56 -13.04 -1.23
N PHE A 28 -12.30 -13.30 -0.89
CA PHE A 28 -11.18 -13.19 -1.83
C PHE A 28 -11.37 -14.09 -3.08
N THR A 29 -12.04 -15.23 -2.93
CA THR A 29 -12.32 -16.17 -4.03
C THR A 29 -13.30 -15.63 -5.06
N GLU A 30 -14.12 -14.64 -4.71
CA GLU A 30 -15.08 -13.99 -5.60
C GLU A 30 -14.52 -12.75 -6.32
N MET A 31 -13.37 -12.25 -5.86
CA MET A 31 -12.71 -11.09 -6.45
C MET A 31 -11.99 -11.45 -7.75
N ALA A 32 -11.89 -10.49 -8.66
CA ALA A 32 -11.02 -10.61 -9.82
C ALA A 32 -9.56 -10.85 -9.35
N PRO A 33 -8.77 -11.71 -10.01
CA PRO A 33 -7.41 -12.04 -9.57
C PRO A 33 -6.52 -10.81 -9.32
N ASP A 34 -6.52 -9.82 -10.24
CA ASP A 34 -5.75 -8.58 -10.05
C ASP A 34 -6.20 -7.78 -8.82
N THR A 35 -7.52 -7.69 -8.59
CA THR A 35 -8.09 -6.99 -7.43
C THR A 35 -7.69 -7.69 -6.14
N ARG A 36 -7.78 -9.02 -6.09
CA ARG A 36 -7.38 -9.85 -4.96
C ARG A 36 -5.89 -9.68 -4.64
N ASP A 37 -5.01 -9.80 -5.63
CA ASP A 37 -3.56 -9.72 -5.43
C ASP A 37 -3.15 -8.32 -4.92
N ARG A 38 -3.82 -7.27 -5.41
CA ARG A 38 -3.60 -5.89 -4.96
C ARG A 38 -4.10 -5.65 -3.54
N ILE A 39 -5.24 -6.23 -3.15
CA ILE A 39 -5.73 -6.15 -1.77
C ILE A 39 -4.82 -6.93 -0.82
N GLY A 40 -4.42 -8.15 -1.19
CA GLY A 40 -3.46 -8.93 -0.41
C GLY A 40 -2.14 -8.17 -0.21
N ARG A 41 -1.61 -7.58 -1.29
CA ARG A 41 -0.41 -6.73 -1.17
C ARG A 41 -0.65 -5.50 -0.31
N LEU A 42 -1.80 -4.84 -0.44
CA LEU A 42 -2.16 -3.67 0.35
C LEU A 42 -2.19 -4.00 1.86
N MET A 43 -2.80 -5.12 2.24
CA MET A 43 -2.84 -5.57 3.65
C MET A 43 -1.43 -5.78 4.21
N ALA A 44 -0.48 -6.26 3.39
CA ALA A 44 0.91 -6.44 3.80
C ALA A 44 1.70 -5.13 3.97
N ILE A 45 1.21 -4.00 3.44
CA ILE A 45 1.95 -2.72 3.45
C ILE A 45 1.22 -1.58 4.16
N ILE A 46 -0.04 -1.76 4.55
CA ILE A 46 -0.87 -0.71 5.15
C ILE A 46 -0.27 -0.15 6.45
N ASP A 47 0.36 -1.02 7.25
CA ASP A 47 1.01 -0.65 8.52
C ASP A 47 2.50 -0.34 8.38
N ASN A 48 3.03 -0.39 7.16
CA ASN A 48 4.46 -0.14 6.95
C ASN A 48 4.83 1.31 7.28
N PRO A 49 6.05 1.53 7.81
CA PRO A 49 6.58 2.87 7.92
C PRO A 49 6.75 3.49 6.53
N CYS A 50 6.65 4.80 6.45
CA CYS A 50 7.02 5.55 5.26
C CYS A 50 8.47 5.23 4.83
N ASP A 51 8.68 4.90 3.55
CA ASP A 51 9.98 4.55 2.98
C ASP A 51 11.04 5.62 3.25
N ALA A 52 10.69 6.88 3.02
CA ALA A 52 11.58 8.01 3.27
C ALA A 52 11.91 8.19 4.76
N CYS A 53 10.94 7.96 5.67
CA CYS A 53 11.22 7.94 7.11
C CYS A 53 12.22 6.84 7.46
N TRP A 54 12.01 5.65 6.91
CA TRP A 54 12.89 4.50 7.13
C TRP A 54 14.30 4.77 6.60
N LEU A 55 14.44 5.39 5.43
CA LEU A 55 15.74 5.80 4.87
C LEU A 55 16.46 6.85 5.74
N ILE A 56 15.74 7.71 6.46
CA ILE A 56 16.34 8.72 7.37
C ILE A 56 16.75 8.09 8.71
N HIS A 57 15.88 7.26 9.27
CA HIS A 57 16.01 6.80 10.65
C HIS A 57 16.67 5.43 10.79
N GLY A 58 16.60 4.62 9.74
CA GLY A 58 17.03 3.23 9.74
C GLY A 58 16.18 2.35 10.65
N GLU A 59 16.53 1.06 10.65
CA GLU A 59 15.83 0.03 11.41
C GLU A 59 15.88 0.27 12.93
N GLU A 60 16.98 0.81 13.44
CA GLU A 60 17.19 1.02 14.88
C GLU A 60 16.26 2.09 15.49
N LYS A 61 15.63 2.93 14.67
CA LYS A 61 14.81 4.07 15.12
C LYS A 61 13.43 4.08 14.46
N GLN A 62 12.88 2.89 14.18
CA GLN A 62 11.56 2.71 13.57
C GLN A 62 10.45 3.48 14.29
N GLN A 63 10.50 3.61 15.62
CA GLN A 63 9.52 4.39 16.38
C GLN A 63 9.46 5.90 16.01
N ARG A 64 10.44 6.40 15.25
CA ARG A 64 10.47 7.78 14.73
C ARG A 64 9.86 7.87 13.32
N CYS A 65 9.67 6.73 12.66
CA CYS A 65 9.01 6.68 11.37
C CYS A 65 7.51 6.93 11.55
N ARG A 66 6.96 7.70 10.60
CA ARG A 66 5.51 7.85 10.51
C ARG A 66 4.93 6.68 9.70
N PRO A 67 3.70 6.23 10.01
CA PRO A 67 3.02 5.26 9.17
C PRO A 67 2.82 5.80 7.75
N ALA A 68 2.76 4.91 6.78
CA ALA A 68 2.38 5.25 5.42
C ALA A 68 0.91 5.71 5.36
N THR A 69 0.62 6.68 4.50
CA THR A 69 -0.72 7.21 4.23
C THR A 69 -1.06 7.17 2.74
N VAL A 70 -0.05 7.04 1.87
CA VAL A 70 -0.19 6.97 0.42
C VAL A 70 0.74 5.89 -0.16
N VAL A 71 0.28 5.26 -1.24
CA VAL A 71 1.01 4.27 -2.03
C VAL A 71 1.05 4.68 -3.51
N TYR A 72 2.23 4.55 -4.13
CA TYR A 72 2.44 4.78 -5.56
C TYR A 72 3.17 3.62 -6.22
N GLY A 73 2.85 3.36 -7.49
CA GLY A 73 3.49 2.30 -8.27
C GLY A 73 2.59 1.07 -8.39
N GLU A 74 3.20 -0.02 -8.84
CA GLU A 74 2.56 -1.33 -9.01
C GLU A 74 2.89 -2.23 -7.80
N PRO A 75 2.07 -3.27 -7.51
CA PRO A 75 2.39 -4.25 -6.48
C PRO A 75 3.80 -4.84 -6.62
N LEU A 76 4.46 -5.04 -5.49
CA LEU A 76 5.86 -5.49 -5.36
C LEU A 76 6.89 -4.49 -5.93
N ARG A 77 6.45 -3.27 -6.26
CA ARG A 77 7.23 -2.18 -6.86
C ARG A 77 6.76 -0.82 -6.38
N GLU A 78 6.09 -0.79 -5.24
CA GLU A 78 5.45 0.40 -4.72
C GLU A 78 6.36 1.21 -3.80
N VAL A 79 6.06 2.49 -3.71
CA VAL A 79 6.64 3.42 -2.74
C VAL A 79 5.53 3.83 -1.80
N VAL A 80 5.74 3.65 -0.49
CA VAL A 80 4.78 4.01 0.56
C VAL A 80 5.29 5.19 1.37
N LEU A 81 4.45 6.22 1.54
CA LEU A 81 4.89 7.51 2.09
C LEU A 81 3.89 8.06 3.09
N CYS A 82 4.39 8.86 4.02
CA CYS A 82 3.56 9.75 4.82
C CYS A 82 3.43 11.11 4.12
N ASP A 83 2.48 11.94 4.55
CA ASP A 83 2.15 13.23 3.91
C ASP A 83 3.34 14.18 3.82
N THR A 84 4.28 14.09 4.76
CA THR A 84 5.49 14.93 4.75
C THR A 84 6.45 14.55 3.64
N HIS A 85 6.60 13.27 3.31
CA HIS A 85 7.54 12.81 2.28
C HIS A 85 6.86 12.58 0.93
N GLU A 86 5.53 12.62 0.87
CA GLU A 86 4.79 12.60 -0.40
C GLU A 86 5.27 13.72 -1.33
N VAL A 87 5.52 14.92 -0.81
CA VAL A 87 5.96 16.07 -1.63
C VAL A 87 7.31 15.82 -2.32
N ASP A 88 8.24 15.17 -1.63
CA ASP A 88 9.56 14.80 -2.18
C ASP A 88 9.41 13.81 -3.32
N PHE A 89 8.56 12.80 -3.12
CA PHE A 89 8.23 11.84 -4.16
C PHE A 89 7.54 12.48 -5.37
N LEU A 90 6.58 13.39 -5.15
CA LEU A 90 5.88 14.07 -6.24
C LEU A 90 6.85 14.90 -7.07
N TYR A 91 7.77 15.62 -6.43
CA TYR A 91 8.83 16.33 -7.13
C TYR A 91 9.72 15.37 -7.92
N TRP A 92 10.18 14.29 -7.30
CA TRP A 92 11.00 13.28 -7.98
C TRP A 92 10.30 12.69 -9.21
N PHE A 93 9.05 12.29 -9.03
CA PHE A 93 8.24 11.68 -10.08
C PHE A 93 8.01 12.65 -11.23
N ARG A 94 7.65 13.91 -10.94
CA ARG A 94 7.27 14.91 -11.96
C ARG A 94 8.47 15.56 -12.64
N GLU A 95 9.52 15.86 -11.89
CA GLU A 95 10.59 16.76 -12.32
C GLU A 95 11.98 16.10 -12.34
N ALA A 96 12.25 15.13 -11.45
CA ALA A 96 13.58 14.53 -11.30
C ALA A 96 13.75 13.16 -11.98
N GLY A 97 12.91 12.86 -12.99
CA GLY A 97 13.03 11.66 -13.82
C GLY A 97 12.32 10.41 -13.31
N GLY A 98 11.59 10.48 -12.18
CA GLY A 98 10.87 9.32 -11.66
C GLY A 98 9.75 8.81 -12.58
N ARG A 99 9.15 9.68 -13.40
CA ARG A 99 8.13 9.29 -14.40
C ARG A 99 8.66 8.29 -15.43
N ASP A 100 9.93 8.37 -15.79
CA ASP A 100 10.54 7.45 -16.76
C ASP A 100 10.68 6.03 -16.21
N LEU A 101 10.53 5.86 -14.89
CA LEU A 101 10.59 4.58 -14.21
C LEU A 101 9.21 3.96 -13.93
N ALA A 102 8.12 4.65 -14.26
CA ALA A 102 6.77 4.14 -14.05
C ALA A 102 6.57 2.77 -14.73
N GLY A 103 6.04 1.80 -13.97
CA GLY A 103 5.85 0.40 -14.42
C GLY A 103 7.13 -0.42 -14.55
N LYS A 104 8.31 0.15 -14.26
CA LYS A 104 9.58 -0.60 -14.32
C LYS A 104 9.89 -1.26 -12.99
N ARG A 105 10.62 -2.38 -13.05
CA ARG A 105 11.13 -3.08 -11.85
C ARG A 105 11.99 -2.19 -10.95
N THR A 106 12.60 -1.16 -11.51
CA THR A 106 13.50 -0.22 -10.83
C THR A 106 12.77 1.01 -10.25
N PHE A 107 11.43 1.07 -10.31
CA PHE A 107 10.68 2.25 -9.85
C PHE A 107 10.96 2.59 -8.39
N GLN A 108 10.70 1.64 -7.50
CA GLN A 108 10.90 1.79 -6.05
C GLN A 108 12.36 2.14 -5.73
N ASN A 109 13.31 1.34 -6.20
CA ASN A 109 14.74 1.58 -5.98
C ASN A 109 15.20 2.93 -6.54
N GLY A 110 14.63 3.39 -7.64
CA GLY A 110 14.94 4.69 -8.23
C GLY A 110 14.57 5.85 -7.31
N PHE A 111 13.42 5.77 -6.65
CA PHE A 111 13.03 6.75 -5.65
C PHE A 111 13.92 6.65 -4.41
N HIS A 112 14.12 5.44 -3.87
CA HIS A 112 14.94 5.23 -2.67
C HIS A 112 16.36 5.74 -2.85
N GLN A 113 16.98 5.44 -3.99
CA GLN A 113 18.32 5.90 -4.32
C GLN A 113 18.37 7.42 -4.43
N TRP A 114 17.46 8.03 -5.20
CA TRP A 114 17.41 9.49 -5.35
C TRP A 114 17.23 10.20 -4.00
N PHE A 115 16.38 9.66 -3.13
CA PHE A 115 16.13 10.24 -1.81
C PHE A 115 17.33 10.06 -0.86
N ALA A 116 17.97 8.89 -0.89
CA ALA A 116 19.18 8.60 -0.12
C ALA A 116 20.38 9.47 -0.55
N ASP A 117 20.46 9.81 -1.84
CA ASP A 117 21.46 10.72 -2.42
C ASP A 117 21.19 12.20 -2.08
N GLY A 118 20.19 12.49 -1.24
CA GLY A 118 19.85 13.83 -0.77
C GLY A 118 18.77 14.55 -1.59
N GLY A 119 18.11 13.84 -2.51
CA GLY A 119 17.00 14.39 -3.30
C GLY A 119 15.84 14.82 -2.41
N ARG A 120 15.45 16.09 -2.51
CA ARG A 120 14.31 16.68 -1.82
C ARG A 120 13.57 17.62 -2.75
N ALA A 121 12.28 17.80 -2.53
CA ALA A 121 11.53 18.84 -3.20
C ALA A 121 12.06 20.23 -2.79
N PRO A 122 12.04 21.22 -3.70
CA PRO A 122 12.29 22.61 -3.32
C PRO A 122 11.28 23.11 -2.28
N ASP A 123 11.71 24.04 -1.43
CA ASP A 123 10.83 24.67 -0.45
C ASP A 123 9.58 25.25 -1.12
N GLY A 124 8.41 24.89 -0.59
CA GLY A 124 7.11 25.33 -1.12
C GLY A 124 6.65 24.61 -2.39
N TYR A 125 7.28 23.49 -2.78
CA TYR A 125 6.75 22.65 -3.85
C TYR A 125 5.35 22.16 -3.49
N ALA A 126 4.42 22.30 -4.44
CA ALA A 126 3.03 21.96 -4.20
C ALA A 126 2.86 20.43 -4.08
N GLY A 127 2.42 20.00 -2.89
CA GLY A 127 1.87 18.67 -2.69
C GLY A 127 0.53 18.49 -3.43
N ILE A 128 -0.09 17.33 -3.25
CA ILE A 128 -1.49 17.14 -3.65
C ILE A 128 -2.35 17.54 -2.46
N GLU A 129 -3.32 18.43 -2.68
CA GLU A 129 -4.39 18.65 -1.71
C GLU A 129 -5.31 17.43 -1.74
N HIS A 130 -5.32 16.66 -0.67
CA HIS A 130 -6.18 15.50 -0.53
C HIS A 130 -7.49 15.97 0.11
N VAL A 131 -8.61 15.62 -0.50
CA VAL A 131 -9.91 15.82 0.14
C VAL A 131 -10.03 14.79 1.25
N GLU A 132 -9.90 15.23 2.49
CA GLU A 132 -10.17 14.42 3.68
C GLU A 132 -11.68 14.22 3.78
N THR A 133 -12.20 13.12 3.23
CA THR A 133 -13.51 12.63 3.66
C THR A 133 -13.27 12.00 5.03
N GLU A 134 -13.72 12.65 6.10
CA GLU A 134 -13.51 12.32 7.52
C GLU A 134 -13.31 10.81 7.79
N PRO A 135 -12.05 10.32 7.88
CA PRO A 135 -11.77 8.89 8.03
C PRO A 135 -12.29 8.34 9.36
N ASP A 136 -12.42 9.19 10.38
CA ASP A 136 -12.99 8.85 11.70
C ASP A 136 -14.51 8.57 11.67
N LEU A 137 -15.19 8.87 10.55
CA LEU A 137 -16.62 8.57 10.36
C LEU A 137 -16.83 7.29 9.54
N VAL A 138 -15.76 6.68 9.01
CA VAL A 138 -15.85 5.36 8.38
C VAL A 138 -16.03 4.35 9.50
N PRO A 139 -17.09 3.49 9.47
CA PRO A 139 -17.25 2.45 10.46
C PRO A 139 -15.99 1.58 10.51
N GLU A 140 -15.31 1.54 11.65
CA GLU A 140 -14.26 0.55 11.85
C GLU A 140 -14.91 -0.84 11.76
N PRO A 141 -14.39 -1.77 10.93
CA PRO A 141 -14.91 -3.13 10.93
C PRO A 141 -14.83 -3.67 12.36
N SER A 142 -15.94 -4.19 12.88
CA SER A 142 -16.00 -4.71 14.25
C SER A 142 -14.93 -5.79 14.42
N ARG A 143 -13.94 -5.51 15.27
CA ARG A 143 -12.81 -6.38 15.58
C ARG A 143 -13.23 -7.73 16.18
N GLU A 144 -14.50 -7.90 16.51
CA GLU A 144 -15.05 -9.05 17.24
C GLU A 144 -15.42 -10.23 16.33
N GLU A 145 -15.40 -10.09 15.00
CA GLU A 145 -15.72 -11.19 14.05
C GLU A 145 -14.80 -11.26 12.82
N ALA A 146 -13.64 -10.61 12.84
CA ALA A 146 -12.62 -10.86 11.83
C ALA A 146 -11.88 -12.14 12.21
N THR A 147 -12.23 -13.27 11.57
CA THR A 147 -11.29 -14.40 11.48
C THR A 147 -9.98 -13.88 10.92
N SER A 148 -8.85 -14.19 11.55
CA SER A 148 -7.57 -13.75 10.99
C SER A 148 -7.47 -14.28 9.57
N VAL A 149 -6.93 -13.49 8.65
CA VAL A 149 -6.69 -13.96 7.28
C VAL A 149 -5.79 -15.19 7.31
N ASP A 150 -4.89 -15.30 8.31
CA ASP A 150 -4.11 -16.51 8.59
C ASP A 150 -5.00 -17.74 8.90
N ASP A 151 -6.04 -17.57 9.70
CA ASP A 151 -6.99 -18.64 10.03
C ASP A 151 -7.81 -19.04 8.79
N GLU A 152 -8.15 -18.07 7.94
CA GLU A 152 -8.90 -18.30 6.71
C GLU A 152 -8.04 -19.07 5.68
N ILE A 153 -6.78 -18.66 5.49
CA ILE A 153 -5.79 -19.37 4.65
C ILE A 153 -5.51 -20.78 5.22
N ALA A 154 -5.42 -20.90 6.54
CA ALA A 154 -5.27 -22.19 7.24
C ALA A 154 -6.55 -23.06 7.22
N SER A 155 -7.68 -22.53 6.74
CA SER A 155 -8.92 -23.29 6.51
C SER A 155 -9.11 -23.75 5.05
N LEU A 156 -8.34 -23.21 4.10
CA LEU A 156 -8.40 -23.60 2.69
C LEU A 156 -7.98 -25.06 2.46
N SER A 157 -8.44 -25.66 1.36
CA SER A 157 -8.00 -27.00 0.97
C SER A 157 -6.54 -26.97 0.46
N GLU A 158 -5.84 -28.11 0.50
CA GLU A 158 -4.46 -28.21 -0.03
C GLU A 158 -4.38 -27.83 -1.52
N GLU A 159 -5.40 -28.18 -2.31
CA GLU A 159 -5.49 -27.85 -3.74
C GLU A 159 -5.67 -26.33 -3.97
N ASP A 160 -6.48 -25.67 -3.12
CA ASP A 160 -6.66 -24.21 -3.19
C ASP A 160 -5.40 -23.45 -2.75
N ARG A 161 -4.66 -23.96 -1.76
CA ARG A 161 -3.39 -23.35 -1.33
C ARG A 161 -2.31 -23.46 -2.40
N GLU A 162 -2.20 -24.61 -3.07
CA GLU A 162 -1.24 -24.84 -4.16
C GLU A 162 -1.54 -23.93 -5.36
N SER A 163 -2.83 -23.62 -5.60
CA SER A 163 -3.23 -22.67 -6.64
C SER A 163 -2.87 -21.20 -6.35
N LEU A 164 -2.62 -20.87 -5.08
CA LEU A 164 -2.32 -19.51 -4.62
C LEU A 164 -0.81 -19.17 -4.67
N ASP A 165 0.07 -20.14 -4.96
CA ASP A 165 1.54 -19.97 -5.04
C ASP A 165 2.13 -19.21 -3.83
N ILE A 166 1.53 -19.41 -2.65
CA ILE A 166 2.00 -18.84 -1.38
C ILE A 166 2.91 -19.88 -0.73
N ASP A 167 4.22 -19.75 -0.94
CA ASP A 167 5.24 -20.53 -0.23
C ASP A 167 5.31 -20.08 1.24
N LEU A 168 4.54 -20.74 2.11
CA LEU A 168 4.53 -20.50 3.57
C LEU A 168 5.81 -21.04 4.27
N ASP A 169 6.67 -21.76 3.56
CA ASP A 169 7.96 -22.25 4.06
C ASP A 169 9.10 -21.19 3.97
N ASP A 170 8.87 -20.01 3.38
CA ASP A 170 9.88 -18.92 3.29
C ASP A 170 9.68 -17.81 4.34
N LEU A 171 8.74 -18.01 5.27
CA LEU A 171 8.53 -17.13 6.44
C LEU A 171 9.10 -17.79 7.70
N ASP A 172 10.42 -17.95 7.74
CA ASP A 172 11.14 -18.32 8.96
C ASP A 172 11.02 -17.17 9.99
N VAL A 173 10.40 -17.49 11.14
CA VAL A 173 10.28 -16.67 12.37
C VAL A 173 11.59 -16.58 13.13
#